data_AF-A0A2V1BJ09-F1
#
_entry.id   AF-A0A2V1BJ09-F1
#
_cell.length_a   1.000
_cell.length_b   1.000
_cell.length_c   1.000
_cell.angle_alpha   90.00
_cell.angle_beta   90.00
_cell.angle_gamma   90.00
#
_symmetry.space_group_name_H-M   'P 1'
#
loop_
_entity.id
_entity.type
_entity.pdbx_description
1 polymer ?
#
loop_
_entity_poly.entity_id
_entity_poly.type
_entity_poly.pdbx_seq_one_letter_code
_entity_poly.pdbx_strand_id
1 'polypeptide(L)'
;MPQGRPRRPGTEAERAEARRQQVRENVRAFRQRNKERALSDNTVSTLASNEDNTSNRLPQAQSEPPTSSKSFETPPPPRQVSVTRFPIGRGVKWSLGLPFRIDLGPAYSGAFIAAFNYRSQPTPNPGTLETNLNPGFSSTISPRFLGPPSRSSESSNHSSPDVLRVEICYNSWTTAVSIEAMSSGGQMLKEALLAAALSLISLERNDRRISAQAIQIQTVALRRLREGFNQYVDDKDPEKATMLSATALACSMSDLLVHKSWPGFSLHLKGVGALIEHAGPAALHTSAAQENFLGYRTAQVSFSFLERRGSFLSRPEWIDFDWRDDHPHFSHPAHSLLDIAYQIPAQMELFDKCANRAPNVLRRHLKRLNVLVSDLNEWKTDLFEEYSSEIYSTEAANWHGLHTDVIKFSNIIVATSFTLFTGVRVALFSLVRQVAEVLKEDDESAIPVLNYAIQESYKWSRIACQCLEYFFARDQNVVGRVLCLFPFDAAWLTFTELSTTYKMNMATELQWCTATSERIKATGLPVFRQRG
;
A
#
# COMPACT_ATOMS: atom_id res chain seq x y z
N MET A 1 13.90 28.82 -12.84
CA MET A 1 14.60 29.36 -11.65
C MET A 1 14.04 28.65 -10.43
N PRO A 2 14.79 27.77 -9.74
CA PRO A 2 14.27 27.06 -8.58
C PRO A 2 13.98 28.06 -7.45
N GLN A 3 12.73 28.08 -6.97
CA GLN A 3 12.32 28.92 -5.85
C GLN A 3 13.04 28.44 -4.58
N GLY A 4 14.00 29.25 -4.10
CA GLY A 4 14.74 29.00 -2.88
C GLY A 4 13.82 29.01 -1.66
N ARG A 5 14.22 28.25 -0.62
CA ARG A 5 13.46 28.13 0.64
C ARG A 5 13.07 29.52 1.20
N PRO A 6 11.88 29.63 1.81
CA PRO A 6 11.43 30.88 2.43
C PRO A 6 12.48 31.41 3.41
N ARG A 7 12.86 32.69 3.24
CA ARG A 7 13.77 33.35 4.17
C ARG A 7 13.06 33.47 5.52
N ARG A 8 13.71 33.00 6.60
CA ARG A 8 13.23 33.28 7.97
C ARG A 8 13.08 34.80 8.15
N PRO A 9 11.98 35.29 8.74
CA PRO A 9 11.83 36.70 9.07
C PRO A 9 12.92 37.13 10.07
N GLY A 10 13.42 38.36 9.91
CA GLY A 10 14.46 38.93 10.77
C GLY A 10 15.57 39.67 9.99
N THR A 11 16.30 40.51 10.71
CA THR A 11 17.47 41.24 10.17
C THR A 11 18.58 40.26 9.77
N GLU A 12 19.53 40.70 8.93
CA GLU A 12 20.65 39.84 8.52
C GLU A 12 21.55 39.43 9.70
N ALA A 13 21.67 40.31 10.70
CA ALA A 13 22.36 40.04 11.95
C ALA A 13 21.68 38.90 12.75
N GLU A 14 20.36 38.97 12.95
CA GLU A 14 19.58 37.92 13.63
C GLU A 14 19.68 36.59 12.89
N ARG A 15 19.63 36.61 11.55
CA ARG A 15 19.77 35.41 10.72
C ARG A 15 21.18 34.82 10.78
N ALA A 16 22.21 35.65 10.97
CA ALA A 16 23.57 35.19 11.16
C ALA A 16 23.76 34.60 12.58
N GLU A 17 23.17 35.20 13.59
CA GLU A 17 23.21 34.71 14.97
C GLU A 17 22.47 33.38 15.13
N ALA A 18 21.27 33.25 14.55
CA ALA A 18 20.52 31.99 14.54
C ALA A 18 21.31 30.84 13.87
N ARG A 19 22.04 31.15 12.78
CA ARG A 19 22.94 30.17 12.14
C ARG A 19 24.10 29.76 13.05
N ARG A 20 24.73 30.71 13.75
CA ARG A 20 25.80 30.41 14.72
C ARG A 20 25.28 29.56 15.88
N GLN A 21 24.09 29.84 16.39
CA GLN A 21 23.47 29.08 17.47
C GLN A 21 23.15 27.64 17.04
N GLN A 22 22.57 27.47 15.85
CA GLN A 22 22.32 26.14 15.28
C GLN A 22 23.62 25.33 15.09
N VAL A 23 24.71 25.96 14.65
CA VAL A 23 26.02 25.30 14.55
C VAL A 23 26.54 24.88 15.93
N ARG A 24 26.41 25.73 16.95
CA ARG A 24 26.81 25.40 18.33
C ARG A 24 26.02 24.20 18.89
N GLU A 25 24.71 24.16 18.64
CA GLU A 25 23.84 23.05 19.05
C GLU A 25 24.22 21.74 18.33
N ASN A 26 24.45 21.80 17.02
CA ASN A 26 24.88 20.63 16.24
C ASN A 26 26.24 20.09 16.73
N VAL A 27 27.19 20.97 17.06
CA VAL A 27 28.49 20.57 17.61
C VAL A 27 28.35 19.94 19.00
N ARG A 28 27.48 20.48 19.87
CA ARG A 28 27.19 19.87 21.18
C ARG A 28 26.57 18.48 21.03
N ALA A 29 25.57 18.33 20.17
CA ALA A 29 24.92 17.05 19.89
C ALA A 29 25.88 16.02 19.28
N PHE A 30 26.81 16.45 18.42
CA PHE A 30 27.87 15.59 17.89
C PHE A 30 28.83 15.11 18.98
N ARG A 31 29.31 16.00 19.85
CA ARG A 31 30.20 15.66 20.97
C ARG A 31 29.53 14.69 21.96
N GLN A 32 28.23 14.90 22.24
CA GLN A 32 27.47 14.02 23.12
C GLN A 32 27.37 12.59 22.53
N ARG A 33 27.01 12.46 21.25
CA ARG A 33 26.96 11.14 20.58
C ARG A 33 28.29 10.41 20.57
N ASN A 34 29.41 11.13 20.42
CA ASN A 34 30.74 10.52 20.53
C ASN A 34 31.07 10.08 21.95
N LYS A 35 30.66 10.83 22.98
CA LYS A 35 30.84 10.44 24.38
C LYS A 35 30.01 9.20 24.72
N GLU A 36 28.78 9.13 24.22
CA GLU A 36 27.90 7.96 24.38
C GLU A 36 28.48 6.71 23.71
N ARG A 37 29.05 6.83 22.49
CA ARG A 37 29.76 5.72 21.83
C ARG A 37 30.99 5.24 22.61
N ALA A 38 31.80 6.17 23.13
CA ALA A 38 32.98 5.79 23.92
C ALA A 38 32.59 5.03 25.21
N LEU A 39 31.45 5.38 25.83
CA LEU A 39 30.94 4.67 27.00
C LEU A 39 30.39 3.28 26.66
N SER A 40 29.72 3.12 25.53
CA SER A 40 29.23 1.80 25.09
C SER A 40 30.38 0.83 24.80
N ASP A 41 31.47 1.32 24.19
CA ASP A 41 32.59 0.48 23.79
C ASP A 41 33.41 -0.02 25.00
N ASN A 42 33.56 0.80 26.05
CA ASN A 42 34.20 0.38 27.30
C ASN A 42 33.40 -0.68 28.08
N THR A 43 32.06 -0.63 27.99
CA THR A 43 31.19 -1.58 28.70
C THR A 43 31.30 -2.99 28.10
N VAL A 44 31.49 -3.09 26.78
CA VAL A 44 31.68 -4.37 26.08
C VAL A 44 33.05 -4.98 26.39
N SER A 45 34.09 -4.17 26.56
CA SER A 45 35.45 -4.66 26.87
C SER A 45 35.60 -5.19 28.31
N THR A 46 34.77 -4.71 29.24
CA THR A 46 34.80 -5.15 30.65
C THR A 46 34.04 -6.47 30.88
N LEU A 47 33.11 -6.83 29.98
CA LEU A 47 32.40 -8.11 30.05
C LEU A 47 33.19 -9.28 29.43
N ALA A 48 34.11 -8.99 28.50
CA ALA A 48 34.93 -10.02 27.85
C ALA A 48 36.14 -10.49 28.70
N SER A 49 36.41 -9.86 29.85
CA SER A 49 37.58 -10.15 30.69
C SER A 49 37.28 -10.98 31.95
N ASN A 50 36.03 -11.42 32.16
CA ASN A 50 35.60 -12.14 33.37
C ASN A 50 35.22 -13.62 33.16
N GLU A 51 35.44 -14.22 31.99
CA GLU A 51 35.04 -15.63 31.72
C GLU A 51 36.17 -16.67 31.78
N ASP A 52 37.40 -16.31 32.18
CA ASP A 52 38.49 -17.28 32.37
C ASP A 52 38.91 -17.37 33.84
N ASN A 53 38.15 -18.09 34.66
CA ASN A 53 38.65 -18.83 35.82
C ASN A 53 37.53 -19.56 36.56
N THR A 54 37.35 -20.86 36.30
CA THR A 54 37.14 -21.87 37.35
C THR A 54 37.15 -23.29 36.77
N SER A 55 38.29 -23.97 36.96
CA SER A 55 38.43 -25.42 36.78
C SER A 55 38.37 -26.13 38.14
N ASN A 56 37.87 -27.37 38.10
CA ASN A 56 38.06 -28.47 39.07
C ASN A 56 37.31 -28.47 40.41
N ARG A 57 36.35 -29.40 40.55
CA ARG A 57 36.32 -30.40 41.65
C ARG A 57 35.28 -31.50 41.42
N LEU A 58 35.75 -32.75 41.35
CA LEU A 58 34.98 -33.97 41.65
C LEU A 58 34.81 -34.11 43.18
N PRO A 59 33.75 -34.79 43.65
CA PRO A 59 33.99 -36.13 44.20
C PRO A 59 32.88 -37.16 43.91
N GLN A 60 33.31 -38.43 43.92
CA GLN A 60 32.47 -39.65 43.92
C GLN A 60 31.71 -39.83 45.24
N ALA A 61 30.48 -40.35 45.17
CA ALA A 61 29.94 -41.31 46.16
C ALA A 61 28.70 -42.04 45.59
N GLN A 62 28.59 -43.32 45.94
CA GLN A 62 27.60 -44.33 45.54
C GLN A 62 26.30 -44.20 46.34
N SER A 63 25.14 -44.53 45.74
CA SER A 63 24.09 -45.40 46.35
C SER A 63 22.89 -45.62 45.41
N GLU A 64 22.33 -46.82 45.56
CA GLU A 64 21.25 -47.59 44.90
C GLU A 64 19.93 -46.92 44.48
N PRO A 65 19.09 -47.61 43.65
CA PRO A 65 18.01 -47.00 42.88
C PRO A 65 16.63 -47.12 43.55
N PRO A 66 15.66 -46.27 43.14
CA PRO A 66 14.27 -46.69 43.08
C PRO A 66 13.74 -46.60 41.66
N THR A 67 13.27 -47.75 41.18
CA THR A 67 12.38 -47.91 40.05
C THR A 67 11.13 -47.05 40.20
N SER A 68 11.00 -46.02 39.36
CA SER A 68 9.74 -45.34 39.07
C SER A 68 9.63 -45.22 37.55
N SER A 69 8.78 -46.05 36.96
CA SER A 69 8.38 -46.01 35.56
C SER A 69 7.65 -44.70 35.27
N LYS A 70 8.37 -43.69 34.78
CA LYS A 70 7.76 -42.56 34.05
C LYS A 70 7.72 -42.94 32.58
N SER A 71 6.51 -43.09 32.05
CA SER A 71 6.23 -43.17 30.63
C SER A 71 6.88 -41.97 29.93
N PHE A 72 7.80 -42.23 29.01
CA PHE A 72 8.21 -41.24 28.03
C PHE A 72 6.98 -40.89 27.19
N GLU A 73 6.40 -39.73 27.40
CA GLU A 73 5.56 -39.11 26.37
C GLU A 73 6.47 -38.87 25.16
N THR A 74 6.19 -39.59 24.08
CA THR A 74 6.72 -39.27 22.76
C THR A 74 6.49 -37.79 22.49
N PRO A 75 7.52 -37.04 22.02
CA PRO A 75 7.32 -35.64 21.66
C PRO A 75 6.16 -35.55 20.67
N PRO A 76 5.22 -34.60 20.85
CA PRO A 76 4.10 -34.46 19.94
C PRO A 76 4.63 -34.29 18.52
N PRO A 77 3.99 -34.92 17.51
CA PRO A 77 4.45 -34.83 16.13
C PRO A 77 4.58 -33.35 15.72
N PRO A 78 5.58 -32.99 14.90
CA PRO A 78 5.75 -31.62 14.43
C PRO A 78 4.43 -31.16 13.80
N ARG A 79 3.82 -30.11 14.36
CA ARG A 79 2.54 -29.59 13.87
C ARG A 79 2.72 -29.16 12.40
N GLN A 80 2.18 -29.96 11.49
CA GLN A 80 2.39 -29.79 10.05
C GLN A 80 1.56 -28.63 9.51
N VAL A 81 2.21 -27.81 8.68
CA VAL A 81 1.57 -26.79 7.85
C VAL A 81 0.90 -27.49 6.66
N SER A 82 -0.38 -27.22 6.39
CA SER A 82 -1.12 -27.83 5.28
C SER A 82 -1.48 -26.78 4.22
N VAL A 83 -1.26 -27.07 2.93
CA VAL A 83 -1.64 -26.19 1.81
C VAL A 83 -2.75 -26.88 1.03
N THR A 84 -3.89 -26.21 0.83
CA THR A 84 -4.97 -26.72 -0.04
C THR A 84 -5.43 -25.64 -1.02
N ARG A 85 -5.68 -26.05 -2.27
CA ARG A 85 -6.04 -25.19 -3.40
C ARG A 85 -7.49 -25.46 -3.83
N PHE A 86 -8.28 -24.41 -4.03
CA PHE A 86 -9.67 -24.49 -4.47
C PHE A 86 -9.92 -23.53 -5.63
N PRO A 87 -10.53 -23.96 -6.75
CA PRO A 87 -11.03 -23.03 -7.76
C PRO A 87 -12.27 -22.27 -7.26
N ILE A 88 -12.36 -20.95 -7.52
CA ILE A 88 -13.54 -20.12 -7.26
C ILE A 88 -13.80 -19.23 -8.48
N GLY A 89 -14.82 -19.54 -9.28
CA GLY A 89 -15.09 -18.82 -10.52
C GLY A 89 -13.90 -18.88 -11.49
N ARG A 90 -13.42 -17.72 -11.94
CA ARG A 90 -12.16 -17.59 -12.72
C ARG A 90 -10.88 -17.52 -11.86
N GLY A 91 -11.00 -17.54 -10.53
CA GLY A 91 -9.88 -17.41 -9.60
C GLY A 91 -9.46 -18.72 -8.92
N VAL A 92 -8.33 -18.68 -8.21
CA VAL A 92 -7.83 -19.78 -7.37
C VAL A 92 -7.68 -19.28 -5.94
N LYS A 93 -8.29 -19.99 -5.00
CA LYS A 93 -8.18 -19.79 -3.55
C LYS A 93 -7.18 -20.77 -2.97
N TRP A 94 -6.21 -20.27 -2.22
CA TRP A 94 -5.28 -21.09 -1.45
C TRP A 94 -5.62 -20.96 0.03
N SER A 95 -5.52 -22.07 0.75
CA SER A 95 -5.70 -22.09 2.19
C SER A 95 -4.51 -22.77 2.84
N LEU A 96 -3.93 -22.10 3.83
CA LEU A 96 -2.78 -22.57 4.59
C LEU A 96 -3.18 -22.82 6.03
N GLY A 97 -2.97 -24.02 6.55
CA GLY A 97 -3.12 -24.34 7.96
C GLY A 97 -1.87 -23.98 8.76
N LEU A 98 -1.96 -23.04 9.69
CA LEU A 98 -0.85 -22.65 10.58
C LEU A 98 -1.09 -23.11 12.03
N PRO A 99 -0.03 -23.51 12.79
CA PRO A 99 -0.16 -24.03 14.15
C PRO A 99 -0.22 -22.96 15.24
N PHE A 100 -0.28 -21.67 14.86
CA PHE A 100 -0.41 -20.52 15.74
C PHE A 100 -1.16 -19.39 15.02
N ARG A 101 -1.77 -18.49 15.79
CA ARG A 101 -2.51 -17.33 15.27
C ARG A 101 -1.56 -16.17 15.00
N ILE A 102 -1.55 -15.69 13.75
CA ILE A 102 -0.88 -14.45 13.36
C ILE A 102 -1.90 -13.63 12.58
N ASP A 103 -2.31 -12.51 13.18
CA ASP A 103 -3.26 -11.58 12.58
C ASP A 103 -2.54 -10.62 11.63
N LEU A 104 -1.84 -11.16 10.64
CA LEU A 104 -1.37 -10.39 9.49
C LEU A 104 -2.51 -10.34 8.49
N GLY A 105 -2.94 -9.13 8.10
CA GLY A 105 -3.93 -8.98 7.03
C GLY A 105 -3.51 -9.75 5.76
N PRO A 106 -4.46 -10.09 4.87
CA PRO A 106 -4.23 -11.01 3.73
C PRO A 106 -3.09 -10.59 2.79
N ALA A 107 -2.72 -9.31 2.79
CA ALA A 107 -1.59 -8.76 2.05
C ALA A 107 -0.19 -9.20 2.55
N TYR A 108 -0.05 -9.45 3.86
CA TYR A 108 1.24 -9.70 4.50
C TYR A 108 1.37 -11.12 5.03
N SER A 109 0.27 -11.87 5.09
CA SER A 109 0.29 -13.28 5.42
C SER A 109 1.16 -14.06 4.43
N GLY A 110 1.04 -13.82 3.12
CA GLY A 110 1.87 -14.47 2.08
C GLY A 110 3.37 -14.19 2.22
N ALA A 111 3.75 -12.91 2.40
CA ALA A 111 5.12 -12.50 2.64
C ALA A 111 5.70 -13.07 3.95
N PHE A 112 4.89 -13.11 5.00
CA PHE A 112 5.27 -13.71 6.27
C PHE A 112 5.43 -15.23 6.17
N ILE A 113 4.53 -15.92 5.46
CA ILE A 113 4.63 -17.37 5.19
C ILE A 113 5.93 -17.67 4.43
N ALA A 114 6.25 -16.88 3.40
CA ALA A 114 7.50 -17.01 2.64
C ALA A 114 8.74 -16.78 3.53
N ALA A 115 8.69 -15.82 4.45
CA ALA A 115 9.76 -15.56 5.40
C ALA A 115 9.89 -16.63 6.51
N PHE A 116 8.77 -17.16 6.99
CA PHE A 116 8.70 -18.22 7.98
C PHE A 116 9.28 -19.52 7.42
N ASN A 117 8.91 -19.90 6.19
CA ASN A 117 9.47 -21.07 5.50
C ASN A 117 10.99 -20.97 5.35
N TYR A 118 11.53 -19.78 5.11
CA TYR A 118 12.98 -19.59 5.00
C TYR A 118 13.73 -19.78 6.33
N ARG A 119 13.20 -19.28 7.46
CA ARG A 119 13.78 -19.55 8.79
C ARG A 119 13.63 -21.01 9.23
N SER A 120 12.63 -21.69 8.70
CA SER A 120 12.33 -23.08 9.01
C SER A 120 13.16 -24.06 8.18
N GLN A 121 13.79 -23.59 7.10
CA GLN A 121 14.75 -24.38 6.33
C GLN A 121 16.09 -24.41 7.06
N PRO A 122 16.68 -25.60 7.27
CA PRO A 122 18.03 -25.70 7.81
C PRO A 122 18.99 -24.95 6.88
N THR A 123 19.86 -24.13 7.46
CA THR A 123 20.89 -23.41 6.72
C THR A 123 21.73 -24.43 5.96
N PRO A 124 21.88 -24.34 4.62
CA PRO A 124 22.74 -25.27 3.91
C PRO A 124 24.16 -25.13 4.45
N ASN A 125 24.76 -26.26 4.84
CA ASN A 125 26.15 -26.29 5.27
C ASN A 125 27.03 -25.65 4.18
N PRO A 126 27.92 -24.72 4.51
CA PRO A 126 28.86 -24.18 3.55
C PRO A 126 29.86 -25.27 3.20
N GLY A 127 29.60 -26.06 2.15
CA GLY A 127 30.49 -27.16 1.80
C GLY A 127 30.11 -28.10 0.65
N THR A 128 28.96 -27.96 -0.02
CA THR A 128 28.61 -28.89 -1.12
C THR A 128 28.05 -28.16 -2.34
N LEU A 129 28.96 -27.66 -3.16
CA LEU A 129 28.74 -27.46 -4.59
C LEU A 129 29.14 -28.75 -5.29
N GLU A 130 28.17 -29.61 -5.60
CA GLU A 130 28.34 -30.56 -6.70
C GLU A 130 27.21 -30.36 -7.72
N THR A 131 27.66 -29.94 -8.90
CA THR A 131 26.97 -29.90 -10.17
C THR A 131 26.48 -31.29 -10.55
N ASN A 132 25.17 -31.44 -10.79
CA ASN A 132 24.67 -32.43 -11.73
C ASN A 132 23.41 -31.88 -12.44
N LEU A 133 23.65 -31.42 -13.66
CA LEU A 133 22.64 -31.19 -14.68
C LEU A 133 22.21 -32.56 -15.24
N ASN A 134 20.92 -32.85 -15.25
CA ASN A 134 20.36 -33.74 -16.28
C ASN A 134 18.92 -33.32 -16.62
N PRO A 135 18.61 -33.11 -17.92
CA PRO A 135 17.30 -32.68 -18.38
C PRO A 135 16.46 -33.89 -18.80
N GLY A 136 15.16 -33.86 -18.47
CA GLY A 136 14.22 -34.76 -19.11
C GLY A 136 12.98 -35.03 -18.29
N PHE A 137 11.91 -34.27 -18.50
CA PHE A 137 10.56 -34.82 -18.43
C PHE A 137 9.68 -34.18 -19.49
N SER A 138 9.28 -35.03 -20.44
CA SER A 138 8.38 -34.75 -21.53
C SER A 138 6.94 -34.82 -21.02
N SER A 139 6.14 -33.79 -21.34
CA SER A 139 4.72 -33.71 -21.03
C SER A 139 3.90 -34.31 -22.17
N THR A 140 3.22 -35.43 -21.91
CA THR A 140 2.21 -35.97 -22.82
C THR A 140 0.82 -35.78 -22.20
N ILE A 141 0.04 -34.89 -22.80
CA ILE A 141 -1.39 -34.70 -22.52
C ILE A 141 -2.16 -35.74 -23.34
N SER A 142 -3.15 -36.40 -22.71
CA SER A 142 -4.18 -37.14 -23.45
C SER A 142 -5.55 -36.89 -22.80
N PRO A 143 -6.62 -36.58 -23.56
CA PRO A 143 -7.93 -36.25 -23.01
C PRO A 143 -8.87 -37.47 -23.06
N ARG A 144 -9.66 -37.71 -22.00
CA ARG A 144 -10.91 -38.48 -22.12
C ARG A 144 -12.02 -37.96 -21.20
N PHE A 145 -13.21 -38.03 -21.79
CA PHE A 145 -14.51 -37.46 -21.45
C PHE A 145 -15.30 -38.23 -20.36
N LEU A 146 -16.18 -37.48 -19.69
CA LEU A 146 -17.52 -37.76 -19.12
C LEU A 146 -17.76 -38.95 -18.15
N GLY A 147 -18.29 -38.58 -16.96
CA GLY A 147 -19.09 -39.43 -16.06
C GLY A 147 -19.97 -38.57 -15.12
N PRO A 148 -21.19 -39.00 -14.74
CA PRO A 148 -22.25 -38.17 -14.16
C PRO A 148 -22.17 -37.99 -12.62
N PRO A 149 -22.97 -37.09 -12.00
CA PRO A 149 -22.74 -36.65 -10.63
C PRO A 149 -23.24 -37.67 -9.60
N SER A 150 -22.37 -38.02 -8.66
CA SER A 150 -22.74 -38.87 -7.51
C SER A 150 -22.97 -38.01 -6.28
N ARG A 151 -24.10 -38.25 -5.62
CA ARG A 151 -24.62 -37.60 -4.41
C ARG A 151 -23.61 -37.64 -3.26
N SER A 152 -23.44 -36.50 -2.58
CA SER A 152 -22.72 -36.36 -1.32
C SER A 152 -23.50 -37.01 -0.18
N SER A 153 -22.91 -38.02 0.45
CA SER A 153 -23.31 -38.55 1.76
C SER A 153 -22.64 -37.77 2.89
N GLU A 154 -23.34 -37.75 4.01
CA GLU A 154 -23.16 -36.91 5.19
C GLU A 154 -21.87 -37.13 5.98
N SER A 155 -21.50 -36.07 6.69
CA SER A 155 -20.32 -35.86 7.51
C SER A 155 -20.19 -36.79 8.72
N SER A 156 -19.01 -37.37 8.91
CA SER A 156 -18.53 -37.79 10.24
C SER A 156 -17.69 -36.67 10.85
N ASN A 157 -18.17 -36.13 11.97
CA ASN A 157 -17.47 -35.15 12.80
C ASN A 157 -16.29 -35.81 13.51
N HIS A 158 -15.06 -35.52 13.05
CA HIS A 158 -13.88 -35.56 13.89
C HIS A 158 -13.40 -34.13 14.12
N SER A 159 -13.53 -33.67 15.36
CA SER A 159 -12.95 -32.43 15.86
C SER A 159 -11.42 -32.51 15.80
N SER A 160 -10.87 -32.16 14.64
CA SER A 160 -9.45 -31.88 14.47
C SER A 160 -9.10 -30.61 15.26
N PRO A 161 -7.92 -30.52 15.90
CA PRO A 161 -7.51 -29.32 16.63
C PRO A 161 -7.58 -28.09 15.71
N ASP A 162 -8.03 -26.94 16.24
CA ASP A 162 -8.21 -25.67 15.52
C ASP A 162 -6.93 -25.23 14.79
N VAL A 163 -6.75 -25.72 13.57
CA VAL A 163 -5.74 -25.24 12.64
C VAL A 163 -6.30 -23.99 11.99
N LEU A 164 -5.71 -22.83 12.30
CA LEU A 164 -6.09 -21.56 11.71
C LEU A 164 -5.86 -21.64 10.20
N ARG A 165 -6.95 -21.54 9.44
CA ARG A 165 -6.92 -21.55 7.98
C ARG A 165 -6.74 -20.12 7.46
N VAL A 166 -5.53 -19.80 6.99
CA VAL A 166 -5.24 -18.51 6.35
C VAL A 166 -5.66 -18.59 4.88
N GLU A 167 -6.62 -17.75 4.50
CA GLU A 167 -7.05 -17.60 3.11
C GLU A 167 -6.24 -16.49 2.44
N ILE A 168 -5.50 -16.82 1.38
CA ILE A 168 -4.79 -15.83 0.57
C ILE A 168 -5.65 -15.56 -0.67
N CYS A 169 -6.20 -14.35 -0.76
CA CYS A 169 -6.94 -13.91 -1.94
C CYS A 169 -5.95 -13.56 -3.07
N TYR A 170 -6.07 -14.24 -4.20
CA TYR A 170 -5.18 -14.15 -5.36
C TYR A 170 -5.27 -12.82 -6.16
N ASN A 171 -5.95 -11.80 -5.64
CA ASN A 171 -6.40 -10.66 -6.46
C ASN A 171 -5.77 -9.32 -6.06
N SER A 172 -4.48 -9.31 -5.68
CA SER A 172 -3.81 -8.05 -5.34
C SER A 172 -2.34 -8.07 -5.68
N TRP A 173 -1.80 -6.87 -5.92
CA TRP A 173 -0.36 -6.61 -6.06
C TRP A 173 0.47 -7.34 -4.98
N THR A 174 -0.04 -7.43 -3.75
CA THR A 174 0.64 -8.08 -2.63
C THR A 174 0.88 -9.58 -2.83
N THR A 175 -0.04 -10.26 -3.52
CA THR A 175 0.13 -11.67 -3.90
C THR A 175 1.18 -11.81 -5.00
N ALA A 176 1.09 -10.98 -6.04
CA ALA A 176 2.05 -10.98 -7.14
C ALA A 176 3.49 -10.73 -6.65
N VAL A 177 3.71 -9.69 -5.83
CA VAL A 177 5.05 -9.41 -5.29
C VAL A 177 5.53 -10.46 -4.28
N SER A 178 4.62 -11.16 -3.59
CA SER A 178 5.01 -12.28 -2.72
C SER A 178 5.49 -13.47 -3.54
N ILE A 179 4.85 -13.75 -4.69
CA ILE A 179 5.30 -14.78 -5.64
C ILE A 179 6.65 -14.39 -6.23
N GLU A 180 6.80 -13.14 -6.66
CA GLU A 180 8.05 -12.63 -7.22
C GLU A 180 9.19 -12.66 -6.19
N ALA A 181 8.92 -12.40 -4.91
CA ALA A 181 9.91 -12.52 -3.85
C ALA A 181 10.45 -13.95 -3.65
N MET A 182 9.74 -14.96 -4.17
CA MET A 182 10.17 -16.36 -4.15
C MET A 182 10.94 -16.76 -5.42
N SER A 183 11.03 -15.90 -6.43
CA SER A 183 11.76 -16.17 -7.67
C SER A 183 13.29 -16.14 -7.45
N SER A 184 14.03 -16.75 -8.37
CA SER A 184 15.50 -16.67 -8.39
C SER A 184 15.92 -15.23 -8.70
N GLY A 185 16.50 -14.53 -7.70
CA GLY A 185 16.84 -13.11 -7.80
C GLY A 185 15.94 -12.20 -6.96
N GLY A 186 14.85 -12.73 -6.40
CA GLY A 186 13.91 -11.99 -5.55
C GLY A 186 14.39 -11.73 -4.11
N GLN A 187 15.65 -12.00 -3.75
CA GLN A 187 16.13 -11.91 -2.38
C GLN A 187 15.99 -10.50 -1.78
N MET A 188 16.23 -9.47 -2.59
CA MET A 188 16.08 -8.08 -2.18
C MET A 188 14.62 -7.71 -1.90
N LEU A 189 13.70 -8.11 -2.78
CA LEU A 189 12.26 -7.91 -2.58
C LEU A 189 11.77 -8.65 -1.34
N LYS A 190 12.21 -9.90 -1.17
CA LYS A 190 11.92 -10.71 0.02
C LYS A 190 12.36 -10.03 1.31
N GLU A 191 13.56 -9.44 1.34
CA GLU A 191 14.04 -8.69 2.50
C GLU A 191 13.21 -7.44 2.77
N ALA A 192 12.83 -6.69 1.73
CA ALA A 192 11.96 -5.52 1.88
C ALA A 192 10.60 -5.91 2.47
N LEU A 193 9.97 -6.97 1.94
CA LEU A 193 8.68 -7.47 2.45
C LEU A 193 8.80 -8.00 3.88
N LEU A 194 9.88 -8.72 4.20
CA LEU A 194 10.14 -9.23 5.54
C LEU A 194 10.36 -8.09 6.55
N ALA A 195 11.13 -7.07 6.17
CA ALA A 195 11.34 -5.91 7.01
C ALA A 195 10.04 -5.15 7.28
N ALA A 196 9.18 -4.98 6.27
CA ALA A 196 7.86 -4.39 6.43
C ALA A 196 6.98 -5.18 7.41
N ALA A 197 6.91 -6.50 7.21
CA ALA A 197 6.12 -7.39 8.07
C ALA A 197 6.62 -7.39 9.53
N LEU A 198 7.94 -7.50 9.75
CA LEU A 198 8.52 -7.47 11.10
C LEU A 198 8.31 -6.11 11.77
N SER A 199 8.38 -5.02 11.01
CA SER A 199 8.12 -3.70 11.54
C SER A 199 6.68 -3.56 12.04
N LEU A 200 5.69 -4.06 11.30
CA LEU A 200 4.28 -4.11 11.72
C LEU A 200 4.10 -4.97 12.98
N ILE A 201 4.64 -6.19 12.98
CA ILE A 201 4.57 -7.10 14.14
C ILE A 201 5.22 -6.46 15.37
N SER A 202 6.36 -5.77 15.18
CA SER A 202 7.05 -5.08 16.28
C SER A 202 6.22 -3.96 16.88
N LEU A 203 5.43 -3.25 16.05
CA LEU A 203 4.54 -2.19 16.48
C LEU A 203 3.36 -2.77 17.26
N GLU A 204 2.72 -3.82 16.74
CA GLU A 204 1.58 -4.49 17.39
C GLU A 204 1.96 -5.10 18.74
N ARG A 205 3.14 -5.71 18.82
CA ARG A 205 3.64 -6.38 20.03
C ARG A 205 4.42 -5.45 20.95
N ASN A 206 4.68 -4.21 20.54
CA ASN A 206 5.59 -3.28 21.21
C ASN A 206 6.97 -3.91 21.53
N ASP A 207 7.50 -4.71 20.59
CA ASP A 207 8.75 -5.47 20.76
C ASP A 207 9.93 -4.78 20.06
N ARG A 208 10.80 -4.16 20.87
CA ARG A 208 11.99 -3.45 20.39
C ARG A 208 13.02 -4.37 19.71
N ARG A 209 13.07 -5.66 20.04
CA ARG A 209 14.02 -6.60 19.44
C ARG A 209 13.61 -6.92 18.00
N ILE A 210 12.32 -7.19 17.79
CA ILE A 210 11.76 -7.39 16.45
C ILE A 210 11.91 -6.11 15.63
N SER A 211 11.68 -4.94 16.25
CA SER A 211 11.87 -3.64 15.59
C SER A 211 13.33 -3.43 15.12
N ALA A 212 14.31 -3.70 15.99
CA ALA A 212 15.73 -3.60 15.65
C ALA A 212 16.10 -4.56 14.50
N GLN A 213 15.58 -5.79 14.52
CA GLN A 213 15.78 -6.75 13.45
C GLN A 213 15.15 -6.28 12.12
N ALA A 214 13.94 -5.71 12.18
CA ALA A 214 13.27 -5.17 11.00
C ALA A 214 14.09 -4.05 10.35
N ILE A 215 14.65 -3.14 11.15
CA ILE A 215 15.53 -2.06 10.68
C ILE A 215 16.81 -2.61 10.02
N GLN A 216 17.42 -3.64 10.61
CA GLN A 216 18.59 -4.29 10.04
C GLN A 216 18.29 -4.88 8.66
N ILE A 217 17.19 -5.62 8.53
CA ILE A 217 16.78 -6.24 7.27
C ILE A 217 16.41 -5.16 6.23
N GLN A 218 15.69 -4.11 6.64
CA GLN A 218 15.39 -2.96 5.78
C GLN A 218 16.66 -2.32 5.24
N THR A 219 17.70 -2.17 6.07
CA THR A 219 18.99 -1.59 5.68
C THR A 219 19.70 -2.47 4.64
N VAL A 220 19.60 -3.79 4.75
CA VAL A 220 20.14 -4.74 3.76
C VAL A 220 19.37 -4.60 2.44
N ALA A 221 18.03 -4.60 2.49
CA ALA A 221 17.19 -4.43 1.30
C ALA A 221 17.50 -3.12 0.56
N LEU A 222 17.62 -2.00 1.28
CA LEU A 222 17.97 -0.69 0.70
C LEU A 222 19.38 -0.66 0.09
N ARG A 223 20.34 -1.37 0.69
CA ARG A 223 21.70 -1.47 0.14
C ARG A 223 21.69 -2.24 -1.17
N ARG A 224 21.03 -3.39 -1.21
CA ARG A 224 20.86 -4.19 -2.44
C ARG A 224 20.07 -3.44 -3.50
N LEU A 225 19.07 -2.66 -3.09
CA LEU A 225 18.32 -1.79 -3.99
C LEU A 225 19.24 -0.77 -4.67
N ARG A 226 20.13 -0.13 -3.90
CA ARG A 226 21.13 0.79 -4.43
C ARG A 226 22.13 0.10 -5.37
N GLU A 227 22.62 -1.08 -5.00
CA GLU A 227 23.54 -1.87 -5.85
C GLU A 227 22.86 -2.29 -7.16
N GLY A 228 21.62 -2.77 -7.08
CA GLY A 228 20.83 -3.15 -8.24
C GLY A 228 20.51 -1.97 -9.16
N PHE A 229 20.27 -0.77 -8.61
CA PHE A 229 20.14 0.45 -9.40
C PHE A 229 21.41 0.77 -10.21
N ASN A 230 22.60 0.66 -9.61
CA ASN A 230 23.84 0.90 -10.34
C ASN A 230 23.96 -0.04 -11.54
N GLN A 231 23.67 -1.32 -11.33
CA GLN A 231 23.71 -2.30 -12.42
C GLN A 231 22.62 -2.07 -13.47
N TYR A 232 21.42 -1.63 -13.06
CA TYR A 232 20.35 -1.30 -14.00
C TYR A 232 20.72 -0.11 -14.91
N VAL A 233 21.45 0.88 -14.38
CA VAL A 233 21.90 2.03 -15.19
C VAL A 233 22.82 1.58 -16.32
N ASP A 234 23.64 0.56 -16.08
CA ASP A 234 24.56 0.02 -17.07
C ASP A 234 23.83 -0.85 -18.12
N ASP A 235 22.97 -1.76 -17.67
CA ASP A 235 22.41 -2.83 -18.52
C ASP A 235 21.02 -2.51 -19.09
N LYS A 236 20.27 -1.63 -18.42
CA LYS A 236 18.87 -1.25 -18.70
C LYS A 236 17.88 -2.43 -18.83
N ASP A 237 18.16 -3.53 -18.15
CA ASP A 237 17.32 -4.73 -18.15
C ASP A 237 15.89 -4.46 -17.59
N PRO A 238 14.83 -4.67 -18.39
CA PRO A 238 13.44 -4.52 -17.96
C PRO A 238 13.01 -5.40 -16.78
N GLU A 239 13.51 -6.64 -16.68
CA GLU A 239 13.15 -7.54 -15.58
C GLU A 239 13.72 -7.01 -14.25
N LYS A 240 14.96 -6.53 -14.30
CA LYS A 240 15.60 -5.83 -13.18
C LYS A 240 14.86 -4.56 -12.78
N ALA A 241 14.38 -3.76 -13.74
CA ALA A 241 13.56 -2.59 -13.45
C ALA A 241 12.28 -2.97 -12.67
N THR A 242 11.64 -4.08 -13.05
CA THR A 242 10.47 -4.62 -12.37
C THR A 242 10.80 -5.02 -10.93
N MET A 243 11.88 -5.78 -10.72
CA MET A 243 12.31 -6.20 -9.39
C MET A 243 12.67 -5.02 -8.48
N LEU A 244 13.40 -4.03 -9.03
CA LEU A 244 13.80 -2.81 -8.32
C LEU A 244 12.59 -1.95 -7.93
N SER A 245 11.63 -1.76 -8.85
CA SER A 245 10.40 -1.00 -8.58
C SER A 245 9.52 -1.70 -7.56
N ALA A 246 9.31 -3.01 -7.68
CA ALA A 246 8.55 -3.80 -6.70
C ALA A 246 9.18 -3.71 -5.31
N THR A 247 10.51 -3.82 -5.22
CA THR A 247 11.25 -3.68 -3.96
C THR A 247 11.11 -2.28 -3.39
N ALA A 248 11.30 -1.24 -4.20
CA ALA A 248 11.19 0.15 -3.75
C ALA A 248 9.76 0.46 -3.26
N LEU A 249 8.74 -0.10 -3.92
CA LEU A 249 7.34 0.00 -3.51
C LEU A 249 7.08 -0.77 -2.21
N ALA A 250 7.62 -1.98 -2.04
CA ALA A 250 7.56 -2.72 -0.78
C ALA A 250 8.22 -1.95 0.39
N CYS A 251 9.40 -1.37 0.16
CA CYS A 251 10.07 -0.49 1.13
C CYS A 251 9.20 0.71 1.52
N SER A 252 8.50 1.31 0.54
CA SER A 252 7.62 2.45 0.79
C SER A 252 6.49 2.11 1.76
N MET A 253 5.96 0.89 1.71
CA MET A 253 4.89 0.48 2.62
C MET A 253 5.32 0.52 4.09
N SER A 254 6.60 0.24 4.39
CA SER A 254 7.17 0.45 5.73
C SER A 254 7.13 1.93 6.14
N ASP A 255 7.50 2.85 5.23
CA ASP A 255 7.43 4.28 5.49
C ASP A 255 6.01 4.73 5.83
N LEU A 256 5.02 4.23 5.08
CA LEU A 256 3.63 4.58 5.30
C LEU A 256 3.06 3.98 6.59
N LEU A 257 3.18 2.66 6.75
CA LEU A 257 2.46 1.93 7.79
C LEU A 257 3.16 1.96 9.14
N VAL A 258 4.50 1.98 9.14
CA VAL A 258 5.31 1.90 10.36
C VAL A 258 5.77 3.29 10.75
N HIS A 259 6.41 3.99 9.82
CA HIS A 259 6.98 5.32 10.10
C HIS A 259 5.94 6.45 9.98
N LYS A 260 4.72 6.15 9.50
CA LYS A 260 3.64 7.12 9.31
C LYS A 260 4.10 8.32 8.47
N SER A 261 5.05 8.08 7.57
CA SER A 261 5.79 9.08 6.80
C SER A 261 5.23 9.16 5.39
N TRP A 262 4.26 10.05 5.24
CA TRP A 262 3.72 10.40 3.95
C TRP A 262 4.75 10.97 2.96
N PRO A 263 5.65 11.90 3.36
CA PRO A 263 6.70 12.37 2.46
C PRO A 263 7.67 11.27 2.05
N GLY A 264 8.03 10.35 2.95
CA GLY A 264 8.87 9.19 2.64
C GLY A 264 8.22 8.30 1.60
N PHE A 265 6.95 7.93 1.83
CA PHE A 265 6.15 7.16 0.88
C PHE A 265 6.06 7.84 -0.50
N SER A 266 5.73 9.13 -0.55
CA SER A 266 5.68 9.91 -1.81
C SER A 266 7.02 9.91 -2.54
N LEU A 267 8.14 10.06 -1.83
CA LEU A 267 9.47 10.07 -2.44
C LEU A 267 9.81 8.71 -3.06
N HIS A 268 9.48 7.61 -2.37
CA HIS A 268 9.62 6.27 -2.92
C HIS A 268 8.75 6.07 -4.17
N LEU A 269 7.48 6.47 -4.13
CA LEU A 269 6.59 6.38 -5.29
C LEU A 269 7.12 7.17 -6.49
N LYS A 270 7.68 8.36 -6.28
CA LYS A 270 8.33 9.14 -7.35
C LYS A 270 9.50 8.38 -7.97
N GLY A 271 10.33 7.72 -7.16
CA GLY A 271 11.41 6.87 -7.64
C GLY A 271 10.91 5.65 -8.43
N VAL A 272 9.89 4.97 -7.92
CA VAL A 272 9.22 3.84 -8.60
C VAL A 272 8.67 4.28 -9.95
N GLY A 273 7.95 5.40 -9.98
CA GLY A 273 7.41 5.99 -11.20
C GLY A 273 8.47 6.33 -12.23
N ALA A 274 9.55 6.98 -11.81
CA ALA A 274 10.67 7.31 -12.71
C ALA A 274 11.32 6.06 -13.31
N LEU A 275 11.44 4.98 -12.54
CA LEU A 275 11.98 3.72 -13.02
C LEU A 275 11.06 3.04 -14.04
N ILE A 276 9.76 2.97 -13.74
CA ILE A 276 8.75 2.43 -14.67
C ILE A 276 8.73 3.26 -15.95
N GLU A 277 8.67 4.58 -15.85
CA GLU A 277 8.66 5.48 -17.02
C GLU A 277 9.93 5.31 -17.87
N HIS A 278 11.11 5.20 -17.24
CA HIS A 278 12.37 4.99 -17.93
C HIS A 278 12.45 3.64 -18.65
N ALA A 279 11.91 2.56 -18.04
CA ALA A 279 11.83 1.25 -18.67
C ALA A 279 10.86 1.23 -19.87
N GLY A 280 9.84 2.09 -19.83
CA GLY A 280 8.87 2.28 -20.92
C GLY A 280 7.78 1.21 -20.98
N PRO A 281 6.72 1.43 -21.79
CA PRO A 281 5.59 0.49 -21.89
C PRO A 281 5.99 -0.91 -22.36
N ALA A 282 7.00 -1.03 -23.24
CA ALA A 282 7.50 -2.30 -23.76
C ALA A 282 8.12 -3.20 -22.67
N ALA A 283 8.51 -2.63 -21.51
CA ALA A 283 8.96 -3.40 -20.37
C ALA A 283 7.84 -4.21 -19.70
N LEU A 284 6.56 -3.89 -19.97
CA LEU A 284 5.39 -4.55 -19.39
C LEU A 284 4.97 -5.81 -20.16
N HIS A 285 5.93 -6.64 -20.57
CA HIS A 285 5.68 -7.86 -21.35
C HIS A 285 5.54 -9.11 -20.46
N THR A 286 5.90 -9.04 -19.18
CA THR A 286 5.72 -10.12 -18.21
C THR A 286 4.57 -9.82 -17.26
N SER A 287 3.90 -10.87 -16.76
CA SER A 287 2.82 -10.72 -15.77
C SER A 287 3.29 -10.02 -14.49
N ALA A 288 4.53 -10.29 -14.03
CA ALA A 288 5.11 -9.62 -12.87
C ALA A 288 5.27 -8.11 -13.08
N ALA A 289 5.73 -7.69 -14.27
CA ALA A 289 5.86 -6.28 -14.63
C ALA A 289 4.49 -5.59 -14.69
N GLN A 290 3.50 -6.25 -15.30
CA GLN A 290 2.14 -5.76 -15.41
C GLN A 290 1.48 -5.60 -14.02
N GLU A 291 1.54 -6.62 -13.16
CA GLU A 291 1.02 -6.55 -11.80
C GLU A 291 1.68 -5.44 -10.96
N ASN A 292 3.00 -5.32 -11.07
CA ASN A 292 3.74 -4.27 -10.38
C ASN A 292 3.34 -2.86 -10.87
N PHE A 293 3.17 -2.68 -12.18
CA PHE A 293 2.66 -1.45 -12.77
C PHE A 293 1.25 -1.11 -12.27
N LEU A 294 0.32 -2.08 -12.30
CA LEU A 294 -1.03 -1.91 -11.80
C LEU A 294 -1.06 -1.52 -10.31
N GLY A 295 -0.25 -2.18 -9.48
CA GLY A 295 -0.09 -1.84 -8.07
C GLY A 295 0.44 -0.42 -7.85
N TYR A 296 1.46 -0.01 -8.63
CA TYR A 296 1.98 1.35 -8.61
C TYR A 296 0.91 2.38 -8.98
N ARG A 297 0.14 2.15 -10.06
CA ARG A 297 -0.96 3.04 -10.46
C ARG A 297 -1.98 3.23 -9.34
N THR A 298 -2.34 2.18 -8.63
CA THR A 298 -3.30 2.29 -7.52
C THR A 298 -2.73 3.07 -6.34
N ALA A 299 -1.43 2.92 -6.03
CA ALA A 299 -0.79 3.67 -4.95
C ALA A 299 -0.58 5.16 -5.29
N GLN A 300 -0.22 5.46 -6.55
CA GLN A 300 0.18 6.80 -7.00
C GLN A 300 -0.99 7.76 -7.24
N VAL A 301 -2.20 7.26 -7.51
CA VAL A 301 -3.33 8.11 -7.93
C VAL A 301 -3.65 9.20 -6.91
N SER A 302 -3.71 8.83 -5.62
CA SER A 302 -3.99 9.75 -4.52
C SER A 302 -3.00 10.91 -4.48
N PHE A 303 -1.72 10.64 -4.70
CA PHE A 303 -0.68 11.66 -4.70
C PHE A 303 -0.75 12.57 -5.91
N SER A 304 -1.14 12.04 -7.07
CA SER A 304 -1.30 12.85 -8.27
C SER A 304 -2.38 13.91 -8.08
N PHE A 305 -3.50 13.55 -7.43
CA PHE A 305 -4.53 14.51 -7.05
C PHE A 305 -4.09 15.49 -5.98
N LEU A 306 -3.48 15.02 -4.90
CA LEU A 306 -3.03 15.86 -3.79
C LEU A 306 -1.96 16.88 -4.22
N GLU A 307 -1.05 16.46 -5.09
CA GLU A 307 0.00 17.32 -5.62
C GLU A 307 -0.48 18.17 -6.81
N ARG A 308 -1.69 17.88 -7.33
CA ARG A 308 -2.27 18.50 -8.54
C ARG A 308 -1.31 18.47 -9.73
N ARG A 309 -0.65 17.33 -9.93
CA ARG A 309 0.34 17.13 -10.99
C ARG A 309 -0.02 15.94 -11.87
N GLY A 310 0.07 16.15 -13.18
CA GLY A 310 0.03 15.08 -14.16
C GLY A 310 1.24 14.15 -14.00
N SER A 311 1.12 12.95 -14.53
CA SER A 311 2.23 11.99 -14.61
C SER A 311 2.21 11.28 -15.95
N PHE A 312 3.25 10.50 -16.24
CA PHE A 312 3.30 9.70 -17.47
C PHE A 312 2.12 8.73 -17.61
N LEU A 313 1.48 8.36 -16.50
CA LEU A 313 0.32 7.46 -16.46
C LEU A 313 -0.93 8.02 -17.17
N SER A 314 -0.94 9.30 -17.54
CA SER A 314 -2.01 9.91 -18.34
C SER A 314 -1.74 9.89 -19.85
N ARG A 315 -0.57 9.44 -20.29
CA ARG A 315 -0.24 9.40 -21.72
C ARG A 315 -0.88 8.16 -22.37
N PRO A 316 -1.31 8.23 -23.64
CA PRO A 316 -2.00 7.13 -24.30
C PRO A 316 -1.25 5.80 -24.24
N GLU A 317 0.07 5.82 -24.40
CA GLU A 317 0.93 4.64 -24.37
C GLU A 317 1.03 3.95 -22.99
N TRP A 318 0.45 4.55 -21.94
CA TRP A 318 0.35 3.99 -20.59
C TRP A 318 -1.09 3.63 -20.17
N ILE A 319 -2.02 3.67 -21.13
CA ILE A 319 -3.44 3.40 -20.95
C ILE A 319 -3.89 2.31 -21.93
N ASP A 320 -3.46 2.41 -23.17
CA ASP A 320 -3.83 1.51 -24.27
C ASP A 320 -2.72 0.48 -24.50
N PHE A 321 -2.95 -0.76 -24.07
CA PHE A 321 -1.98 -1.85 -24.15
C PHE A 321 -2.56 -3.01 -24.96
N ASP A 322 -1.74 -3.63 -25.81
CA ASP A 322 -2.17 -4.78 -26.62
C ASP A 322 -2.61 -5.98 -25.76
N TRP A 323 -2.05 -6.13 -24.56
CA TRP A 323 -2.36 -7.22 -23.63
C TRP A 323 -3.53 -6.93 -22.69
N ARG A 324 -4.19 -5.77 -22.83
CA ARG A 324 -5.25 -5.29 -21.93
C ARG A 324 -6.41 -6.28 -21.79
N ASP A 325 -6.94 -6.73 -22.91
CA ASP A 325 -8.15 -7.57 -22.96
C ASP A 325 -7.90 -9.00 -22.46
N ASP A 326 -6.66 -9.47 -22.62
CA ASP A 326 -6.24 -10.82 -22.22
C ASP A 326 -5.79 -10.91 -20.75
N HIS A 327 -5.53 -9.78 -20.08
CA HIS A 327 -4.99 -9.77 -18.73
C HIS A 327 -6.09 -9.85 -17.65
N PRO A 328 -6.12 -10.91 -16.81
CA PRO A 328 -7.22 -11.15 -15.86
C PRO A 328 -7.48 -9.99 -14.91
N HIS A 329 -6.44 -9.27 -14.49
CA HIS A 329 -6.55 -8.19 -13.51
C HIS A 329 -6.85 -6.81 -14.12
N PHE A 330 -6.66 -6.63 -15.44
CA PHE A 330 -7.01 -5.35 -16.06
C PHE A 330 -8.53 -5.16 -16.13
N SER A 331 -9.29 -6.27 -16.16
CA SER A 331 -10.76 -6.26 -16.01
C SER A 331 -11.26 -5.76 -14.65
N HIS A 332 -10.39 -5.52 -13.67
CA HIS A 332 -10.79 -4.99 -12.38
C HIS A 332 -11.26 -3.52 -12.52
N PRO A 333 -12.46 -3.14 -12.04
CA PRO A 333 -13.04 -1.82 -12.29
C PRO A 333 -12.15 -0.63 -11.86
N ALA A 334 -11.38 -0.79 -10.78
CA ALA A 334 -10.40 0.22 -10.37
C ALA A 334 -9.41 0.60 -11.49
N HIS A 335 -8.96 -0.31 -12.35
CA HIS A 335 -7.96 0.01 -13.37
C HIS A 335 -8.56 0.75 -14.57
N SER A 336 -9.77 0.38 -15.01
CA SER A 336 -10.50 1.18 -16.02
C SER A 336 -10.86 2.57 -15.49
N LEU A 337 -11.19 2.70 -14.20
CA LEU A 337 -11.37 4.01 -13.56
C LEU A 337 -10.07 4.84 -13.58
N LEU A 338 -8.93 4.20 -13.30
CA LEU A 338 -7.65 4.87 -13.24
C LEU A 338 -7.22 5.43 -14.60
N ASP A 339 -7.61 4.81 -15.71
CA ASP A 339 -7.38 5.33 -17.07
C ASP A 339 -7.98 6.74 -17.24
N ILE A 340 -9.18 6.95 -16.69
CA ILE A 340 -9.87 8.26 -16.66
C ILE A 340 -9.25 9.16 -15.60
N ALA A 341 -9.02 8.62 -14.39
CA ALA A 341 -8.59 9.39 -13.23
C ALA A 341 -7.26 10.13 -13.46
N TYR A 342 -6.30 9.49 -14.14
CA TYR A 342 -4.99 10.09 -14.40
C TYR A 342 -5.03 11.29 -15.36
N GLN A 343 -6.09 11.45 -16.16
CA GLN A 343 -6.26 12.63 -17.01
C GLN A 343 -6.55 13.90 -16.18
N ILE A 344 -7.19 13.75 -15.02
CA ILE A 344 -7.67 14.89 -14.23
C ILE A 344 -6.52 15.69 -13.58
N PRO A 345 -5.53 15.07 -12.90
CA PRO A 345 -4.37 15.81 -12.39
C PRO A 345 -3.59 16.55 -13.47
N ALA A 346 -3.52 16.03 -14.70
CA ALA A 346 -2.92 16.74 -15.82
C ALA A 346 -3.71 18.01 -16.19
N GLN A 347 -5.04 17.95 -16.18
CA GLN A 347 -5.89 19.14 -16.36
C GLN A 347 -5.75 20.14 -15.19
N MET A 348 -5.64 19.65 -13.94
CA MET A 348 -5.38 20.49 -12.77
C MET A 348 -4.05 21.25 -12.91
N GLU A 349 -2.98 20.54 -13.30
CA GLU A 349 -1.67 21.15 -13.50
C GLU A 349 -1.67 22.19 -14.63
N LEU A 350 -2.38 21.89 -15.73
CA LEU A 350 -2.59 22.84 -16.81
C LEU A 350 -3.35 24.07 -16.32
N PHE A 351 -4.41 23.89 -15.53
CA PHE A 351 -5.15 25.01 -14.95
C PHE A 351 -4.26 25.85 -14.04
N ASP A 352 -3.47 25.24 -13.17
CA ASP A 352 -2.65 25.95 -12.18
C ASP A 352 -1.51 26.74 -12.85
N LYS A 353 -0.90 26.20 -13.91
CA LYS A 353 0.18 26.86 -14.65
C LYS A 353 -0.30 27.85 -15.70
N CYS A 354 -1.57 27.80 -16.10
CA CYS A 354 -2.08 28.67 -17.16
C CYS A 354 -2.21 30.11 -16.65
N ALA A 355 -1.28 30.97 -17.04
CA ALA A 355 -1.37 32.41 -16.78
C ALA A 355 -2.46 33.09 -17.63
N ASN A 356 -2.75 32.54 -18.82
CA ASN A 356 -3.77 33.08 -19.71
C ASN A 356 -5.17 32.57 -19.33
N ARG A 357 -5.97 33.42 -18.70
CA ARG A 357 -7.36 33.14 -18.31
C ARG A 357 -8.38 33.63 -19.33
N ALA A 358 -7.99 33.83 -20.60
CA ALA A 358 -8.93 34.29 -21.63
C ALA A 358 -10.16 33.36 -21.75
N PRO A 359 -11.38 33.92 -21.95
CA PRO A 359 -12.62 33.14 -21.92
C PRO A 359 -12.65 31.95 -22.90
N ASN A 360 -12.09 32.12 -24.10
CA ASN A 360 -12.00 31.04 -25.09
C ASN A 360 -11.10 29.86 -24.63
N VAL A 361 -10.05 30.14 -23.86
CA VAL A 361 -9.18 29.11 -23.26
C VAL A 361 -9.93 28.37 -22.16
N LEU A 362 -10.61 29.09 -21.27
CA LEU A 362 -11.41 28.51 -20.19
C LEU A 362 -12.60 27.68 -20.72
N ARG A 363 -13.31 28.13 -21.75
CA ARG A 363 -14.36 27.36 -22.44
C ARG A 363 -13.82 26.04 -23.02
N ARG A 364 -12.66 26.10 -23.67
CA ARG A 364 -12.00 24.89 -24.20
C ARG A 364 -11.61 23.95 -23.07
N HIS A 365 -11.16 24.49 -21.95
CA HIS A 365 -10.85 23.69 -20.76
C HIS A 365 -12.12 23.03 -20.21
N LEU A 366 -13.21 23.77 -19.97
CA LEU A 366 -14.49 23.21 -19.55
C LEU A 366 -14.98 22.12 -20.51
N LYS A 367 -14.84 22.31 -21.83
CA LYS A 367 -15.20 21.28 -22.81
C LYS A 367 -14.41 19.98 -22.59
N ARG A 368 -13.10 20.06 -22.31
CA ARG A 368 -12.28 18.88 -21.99
C ARG A 368 -12.69 18.23 -20.67
N LEU A 369 -12.99 19.03 -19.65
CA LEU A 369 -13.48 18.51 -18.37
C LEU A 369 -14.83 17.82 -18.53
N ASN A 370 -15.72 18.34 -19.37
CA ASN A 370 -17.01 17.71 -19.65
C ASN A 370 -16.88 16.35 -20.33
N VAL A 371 -15.84 16.12 -21.15
CA VAL A 371 -15.53 14.78 -21.68
C VAL A 371 -15.22 13.83 -20.51
N LEU A 372 -14.33 14.22 -19.60
CA LEU A 372 -14.00 13.42 -18.42
C LEU A 372 -15.22 13.19 -17.49
N VAL A 373 -16.14 14.15 -17.41
CA VAL A 373 -17.41 13.99 -16.67
C VAL A 373 -18.26 12.90 -17.33
N SER A 374 -18.38 12.93 -18.67
CA SER A 374 -19.09 11.89 -19.42
C SER A 374 -18.45 10.51 -19.24
N ASP A 375 -17.13 10.41 -19.39
CA ASP A 375 -16.40 9.14 -19.22
C ASP A 375 -16.61 8.55 -17.81
N LEU A 376 -16.58 9.39 -16.77
CA LEU A 376 -16.87 8.94 -15.40
C LEU A 376 -18.34 8.53 -15.20
N ASN A 377 -19.29 9.17 -15.88
CA ASN A 377 -20.70 8.78 -15.82
C ASN A 377 -20.93 7.43 -16.51
N GLU A 378 -20.30 7.22 -17.65
CA GLU A 378 -20.34 5.96 -18.39
C GLU A 378 -19.71 4.83 -17.58
N TRP A 379 -18.48 5.02 -17.08
CA TRP A 379 -17.81 4.05 -16.21
C TRP A 379 -18.67 3.64 -14.99
N LYS A 380 -19.38 4.62 -14.39
CA LYS A 380 -20.29 4.32 -13.28
C LYS A 380 -21.46 3.47 -13.76
N THR A 381 -22.06 3.77 -14.90
CA THR A 381 -23.15 2.97 -15.46
C THR A 381 -22.69 1.54 -15.71
N ASP A 382 -21.54 1.36 -16.36
CA ASP A 382 -20.96 0.05 -16.65
C ASP A 382 -20.71 -0.77 -15.38
N LEU A 383 -20.14 -0.14 -14.34
CA LEU A 383 -19.95 -0.79 -13.04
C LEU A 383 -21.29 -1.27 -12.46
N PHE A 384 -22.37 -0.50 -12.61
CA PHE A 384 -23.68 -0.86 -12.07
C PHE A 384 -24.37 -1.96 -12.88
N GLU A 385 -24.16 -2.00 -14.18
CA GLU A 385 -24.68 -3.06 -15.06
C GLU A 385 -23.95 -4.39 -14.83
N GLU A 386 -22.62 -4.36 -14.75
CA GLU A 386 -21.80 -5.57 -14.55
C GLU A 386 -22.06 -6.22 -13.19
N TYR A 387 -22.24 -5.42 -12.13
CA TYR A 387 -22.41 -5.90 -10.76
C TYR A 387 -23.87 -5.83 -10.27
N SER A 388 -24.84 -5.93 -11.19
CA SER A 388 -26.29 -5.68 -11.03
C SER A 388 -27.02 -6.27 -9.80
N SER A 389 -26.43 -7.21 -9.05
CA SER A 389 -26.93 -7.63 -7.73
C SER A 389 -26.38 -6.72 -6.62
N GLU A 390 -27.20 -5.81 -6.09
CA GLU A 390 -26.92 -4.93 -4.93
C GLU A 390 -25.42 -4.65 -4.67
N ILE A 391 -24.84 -3.77 -5.50
CA ILE A 391 -23.45 -3.30 -5.36
C ILE A 391 -23.11 -2.92 -3.92
N TYR A 392 -24.09 -2.30 -3.27
CA TYR A 392 -24.08 -2.07 -1.85
C TYR A 392 -25.50 -2.11 -1.29
N SER A 393 -25.59 -2.40 0.00
CA SER A 393 -26.74 -2.13 0.85
C SER A 393 -26.38 -1.00 1.84
N THR A 394 -27.34 -0.60 2.69
CA THR A 394 -27.10 0.35 3.76
C THR A 394 -27.32 -0.30 5.12
N GLU A 395 -26.51 0.09 6.11
CA GLU A 395 -26.65 -0.34 7.51
C GLU A 395 -26.59 0.88 8.43
N ALA A 396 -27.02 0.76 9.68
CA ALA A 396 -26.93 1.86 10.65
C ALA A 396 -25.46 2.27 10.84
N ALA A 397 -25.17 3.57 10.72
CA ALA A 397 -23.82 4.09 10.89
C ALA A 397 -23.41 4.06 12.36
N ASN A 398 -22.23 3.51 12.67
CA ASN A 398 -21.62 3.65 13.99
C ASN A 398 -20.94 5.03 14.14
N TRP A 399 -20.54 5.65 13.03
CA TRP A 399 -19.91 6.96 13.02
C TRP A 399 -20.95 8.07 12.89
N HIS A 400 -21.71 8.26 13.97
CA HIS A 400 -22.81 9.24 14.04
C HIS A 400 -22.36 10.68 13.72
N GLY A 401 -23.31 11.47 13.23
CA GLY A 401 -23.18 12.92 13.06
C GLY A 401 -23.54 13.40 11.65
N LEU A 402 -23.00 12.76 10.61
CA LEU A 402 -23.22 13.17 9.22
C LEU A 402 -24.29 12.34 8.50
N HIS A 403 -24.24 11.01 8.67
CA HIS A 403 -25.17 10.07 8.07
C HIS A 403 -25.81 9.20 9.15
N THR A 404 -27.06 8.81 8.94
CA THR A 404 -27.76 7.80 9.73
C THR A 404 -27.32 6.39 9.37
N ASP A 405 -26.83 6.23 8.15
CA ASP A 405 -26.56 4.96 7.50
C ASP A 405 -25.19 4.97 6.79
N VAL A 406 -24.51 3.82 6.80
CA VAL A 406 -23.24 3.56 6.11
C VAL A 406 -23.47 2.68 4.90
N ILE A 407 -22.68 2.89 3.84
CA ILE A 407 -22.68 2.04 2.66
C ILE A 407 -21.95 0.74 2.98
N LYS A 408 -22.64 -0.40 2.83
CA LYS A 408 -22.07 -1.75 2.94
C LYS A 408 -21.93 -2.37 1.57
N PHE A 409 -20.69 -2.52 1.10
CA PHE A 409 -20.43 -3.16 -0.18
C PHE A 409 -20.47 -4.68 -0.11
N SER A 410 -21.03 -5.30 -1.14
CA SER A 410 -21.06 -6.77 -1.32
C SER A 410 -19.68 -7.35 -1.59
N ASN A 411 -18.79 -6.59 -2.23
CA ASN A 411 -17.44 -7.00 -2.61
C ASN A 411 -16.42 -5.89 -2.34
N ILE A 412 -15.24 -6.27 -1.84
CA ILE A 412 -14.12 -5.34 -1.60
C ILE A 412 -13.60 -4.68 -2.89
N ILE A 413 -13.65 -5.39 -4.03
CA ILE A 413 -13.27 -4.87 -5.35
C ILE A 413 -14.16 -3.69 -5.73
N VAL A 414 -15.47 -3.84 -5.53
CA VAL A 414 -16.42 -2.76 -5.82
C VAL A 414 -16.30 -1.66 -4.78
N ALA A 415 -16.12 -2.00 -3.51
CA ALA A 415 -15.90 -1.02 -2.45
C ALA A 415 -14.72 -0.09 -2.77
N THR A 416 -13.55 -0.65 -3.10
CA THR A 416 -12.35 0.14 -3.40
C THR A 416 -12.52 0.97 -4.67
N SER A 417 -13.06 0.38 -5.74
CA SER A 417 -13.28 1.06 -7.02
C SER A 417 -14.31 2.21 -6.89
N PHE A 418 -15.46 1.94 -6.27
CA PHE A 418 -16.51 2.93 -6.07
C PHE A 418 -16.07 4.05 -5.12
N THR A 419 -15.35 3.71 -4.05
CA THR A 419 -14.84 4.74 -3.13
C THR A 419 -13.78 5.62 -3.80
N LEU A 420 -12.86 5.03 -4.58
CA LEU A 420 -11.92 5.82 -5.38
C LEU A 420 -12.67 6.72 -6.38
N PHE A 421 -13.69 6.20 -7.05
CA PHE A 421 -14.54 6.96 -7.97
C PHE A 421 -15.16 8.18 -7.30
N THR A 422 -15.68 8.05 -6.07
CA THR A 422 -16.25 9.20 -5.34
C THR A 422 -15.21 10.31 -5.16
N GLY A 423 -13.97 9.97 -4.78
CA GLY A 423 -12.88 10.95 -4.64
C GLY A 423 -12.46 11.58 -5.96
N VAL A 424 -12.31 10.77 -7.01
CA VAL A 424 -11.98 11.22 -8.37
C VAL A 424 -13.03 12.20 -8.88
N ARG A 425 -14.31 11.88 -8.67
CA ARG A 425 -15.43 12.72 -9.08
C ARG A 425 -15.49 14.03 -8.32
N VAL A 426 -15.29 14.01 -7.00
CA VAL A 426 -15.18 15.24 -6.18
C VAL A 426 -14.05 16.13 -6.68
N ALA A 427 -12.88 15.55 -6.97
CA ALA A 427 -11.72 16.27 -7.48
C ALA A 427 -11.97 16.88 -8.87
N LEU A 428 -12.62 16.15 -9.78
CA LEU A 428 -13.01 16.66 -11.10
C LEU A 428 -13.96 17.85 -10.99
N PHE A 429 -15.03 17.73 -10.20
CA PHE A 429 -16.00 18.81 -10.03
C PHE A 429 -15.44 20.00 -9.26
N SER A 430 -14.46 19.79 -8.38
CA SER A 430 -13.66 20.87 -7.82
C SER A 430 -12.93 21.66 -8.91
N LEU A 431 -12.34 20.99 -9.91
CA LEU A 431 -11.69 21.68 -11.03
C LEU A 431 -12.70 22.38 -11.93
N VAL A 432 -13.81 21.71 -12.31
CA VAL A 432 -14.90 22.32 -13.10
C VAL A 432 -15.38 23.61 -12.44
N ARG A 433 -15.60 23.57 -11.12
CA ARG A 433 -16.02 24.71 -10.32
C ARG A 433 -14.99 25.84 -10.36
N GLN A 434 -13.70 25.55 -10.19
CA GLN A 434 -12.64 26.56 -10.32
C GLN A 434 -12.60 27.20 -11.70
N VAL A 435 -12.74 26.43 -12.79
CA VAL A 435 -12.76 26.98 -14.15
C VAL A 435 -14.01 27.83 -14.39
N ALA A 436 -15.19 27.34 -13.99
CA ALA A 436 -16.46 28.05 -14.15
C ALA A 436 -16.53 29.34 -13.32
N GLU A 437 -15.98 29.31 -12.10
CA GLU A 437 -15.90 30.47 -11.20
C GLU A 437 -15.09 31.62 -11.82
N VAL A 438 -14.00 31.31 -12.52
CA VAL A 438 -13.21 32.33 -13.22
C VAL A 438 -13.93 32.81 -14.49
N LEU A 439 -14.57 31.90 -15.22
CA LEU A 439 -15.20 32.21 -16.50
C LEU A 439 -16.50 33.04 -16.34
N LYS A 440 -17.22 32.92 -15.21
CA LYS A 440 -18.54 33.55 -15.04
C LYS A 440 -18.54 35.07 -15.17
N GLU A 441 -17.41 35.72 -14.89
CA GLU A 441 -17.28 37.18 -15.00
C GLU A 441 -17.32 37.64 -16.47
N ASP A 442 -16.89 36.79 -17.39
CA ASP A 442 -16.85 37.07 -18.84
C ASP A 442 -17.96 36.34 -19.63
N ASP A 443 -18.60 35.35 -19.04
CA ASP A 443 -19.59 34.49 -19.69
C ASP A 443 -20.63 33.94 -18.69
N GLU A 444 -21.83 34.52 -18.72
CA GLU A 444 -22.94 34.11 -17.86
C GLU A 444 -23.37 32.64 -18.06
N SER A 445 -23.07 32.03 -19.22
CA SER A 445 -23.36 30.60 -19.43
C SER A 445 -22.54 29.68 -18.51
N ALA A 446 -21.48 30.19 -17.85
CA ALA A 446 -20.72 29.47 -16.85
C ALA A 446 -21.43 29.40 -15.48
N ILE A 447 -22.39 30.29 -15.19
CA ILE A 447 -23.15 30.31 -13.93
C ILE A 447 -23.92 29.00 -13.69
N PRO A 448 -24.72 28.46 -14.63
CA PRO A 448 -25.39 27.18 -14.42
C PRO A 448 -24.40 26.02 -14.27
N VAL A 449 -23.26 26.04 -14.98
CA VAL A 449 -22.20 25.03 -14.84
C VAL A 449 -21.59 25.06 -13.44
N LEU A 450 -21.32 26.26 -12.93
CA LEU A 450 -20.82 26.48 -11.58
C LEU A 450 -21.79 25.92 -10.52
N ASN A 451 -23.08 26.28 -10.62
CA ASN A 451 -24.11 25.82 -9.70
C ASN A 451 -24.24 24.29 -9.71
N TYR A 452 -24.23 23.69 -10.90
CA TYR A 452 -24.23 22.23 -11.05
C TYR A 452 -22.98 21.59 -10.41
N ALA A 453 -21.79 22.16 -10.64
CA ALA A 453 -20.56 21.66 -10.07
C ALA A 453 -20.52 21.75 -8.52
N ILE A 454 -21.11 22.79 -7.93
CA ILE A 454 -21.28 22.92 -6.47
C ILE A 454 -22.15 21.77 -5.95
N GLN A 455 -23.30 21.53 -6.57
CA GLN A 455 -24.24 20.48 -6.16
C GLN A 455 -23.62 19.08 -6.28
N GLU A 456 -22.97 18.78 -7.41
CA GLU A 456 -22.30 17.50 -7.60
C GLU A 456 -21.12 17.32 -6.63
N SER A 457 -20.30 18.36 -6.41
CA SER A 457 -19.20 18.28 -5.44
C SER A 457 -19.72 17.97 -4.03
N TYR A 458 -20.78 18.67 -3.58
CA TYR A 458 -21.38 18.45 -2.27
C TYR A 458 -21.96 17.03 -2.13
N LYS A 459 -22.77 16.59 -3.10
CA LYS A 459 -23.38 15.26 -3.12
C LYS A 459 -22.32 14.16 -3.04
N TRP A 460 -21.31 14.20 -3.89
CA TRP A 460 -20.29 13.15 -3.93
C TRP A 460 -19.31 13.22 -2.78
N SER A 461 -19.09 14.40 -2.19
CA SER A 461 -18.32 14.53 -0.94
C SER A 461 -19.02 13.80 0.21
N ARG A 462 -20.34 13.93 0.33
CA ARG A 462 -21.11 13.17 1.32
C ARG A 462 -21.06 11.67 1.07
N ILE A 463 -21.21 11.21 -0.18
CA ILE A 463 -21.09 9.79 -0.51
C ILE A 463 -19.68 9.26 -0.19
N ALA A 464 -18.62 10.02 -0.50
CA ALA A 464 -17.25 9.65 -0.13
C ALA A 464 -17.07 9.46 1.38
N CYS A 465 -17.67 10.35 2.19
CA CYS A 465 -17.70 10.19 3.65
C CYS A 465 -18.51 8.97 4.09
N GLN A 466 -19.63 8.68 3.42
CA GLN A 466 -20.49 7.53 3.72
C GLN A 466 -19.82 6.18 3.42
N CYS A 467 -18.91 6.13 2.45
CA CYS A 467 -18.10 4.94 2.15
C CYS A 467 -17.04 4.63 3.22
N LEU A 468 -16.66 5.62 4.04
CA LEU A 468 -15.45 5.55 4.86
C LEU A 468 -15.53 4.48 5.94
N GLU A 469 -16.65 4.42 6.66
CA GLU A 469 -16.81 3.53 7.81
C GLU A 469 -16.70 2.04 7.41
N TYR A 470 -17.10 1.66 6.18
CA TYR A 470 -16.91 0.30 5.66
C TYR A 470 -15.45 -0.20 5.77
N PHE A 471 -14.48 0.67 5.51
CA PHE A 471 -13.06 0.31 5.53
C PHE A 471 -12.48 0.27 6.95
N PHE A 472 -13.11 0.97 7.89
CA PHE A 472 -12.67 1.03 9.28
C PHE A 472 -13.38 0.04 10.19
N ALA A 473 -14.58 -0.42 9.85
CA ALA A 473 -15.33 -1.44 10.59
C ALA A 473 -14.69 -2.84 10.51
N ARG A 474 -13.80 -3.08 9.55
CA ARG A 474 -13.10 -4.37 9.37
C ARG A 474 -11.71 -4.32 10.00
N ASP A 475 -11.40 -5.26 10.88
CA ASP A 475 -10.15 -5.28 11.66
C ASP A 475 -8.87 -5.35 10.80
N GLN A 476 -8.94 -5.88 9.57
CA GLN A 476 -7.75 -6.23 8.77
C GLN A 476 -7.66 -5.54 7.39
N ASN A 477 -8.29 -4.38 7.19
CA ASN A 477 -8.35 -3.73 5.87
C ASN A 477 -7.42 -2.51 5.72
N VAL A 478 -6.12 -2.68 6.00
CA VAL A 478 -5.14 -1.58 5.93
C VAL A 478 -5.12 -0.91 4.55
N VAL A 479 -5.11 -1.69 3.47
CA VAL A 479 -5.10 -1.16 2.09
C VAL A 479 -6.36 -0.33 1.82
N GLY A 480 -7.53 -0.84 2.17
CA GLY A 480 -8.78 -0.09 2.02
C GLY A 480 -8.81 1.19 2.87
N ARG A 481 -8.30 1.13 4.11
CA ARG A 481 -8.17 2.32 4.98
C ARG A 481 -7.25 3.38 4.38
N VAL A 482 -6.14 2.99 3.73
CA VAL A 482 -5.25 3.93 3.03
C VAL A 482 -5.91 4.51 1.79
N LEU A 483 -6.59 3.68 0.98
CA LEU A 483 -7.23 4.10 -0.27
C LEU A 483 -8.37 5.10 -0.06
N CYS A 484 -9.14 4.98 1.03
CA CYS A 484 -10.23 5.91 1.32
C CYS A 484 -9.77 7.26 1.93
N LEU A 485 -8.47 7.43 2.23
CA LEU A 485 -7.96 8.71 2.75
C LEU A 485 -8.04 9.83 1.72
N PHE A 486 -7.78 9.55 0.43
CA PHE A 486 -7.86 10.57 -0.62
C PHE A 486 -9.30 11.05 -0.84
N PRO A 487 -10.29 10.15 -1.04
CA PRO A 487 -11.69 10.57 -1.14
C PRO A 487 -12.18 11.36 0.08
N PHE A 488 -11.79 10.95 1.28
CA PHE A 488 -12.09 11.69 2.50
C PHE A 488 -11.49 13.10 2.51
N ASP A 489 -10.21 13.24 2.11
CA ASP A 489 -9.54 14.53 2.04
C ASP A 489 -10.17 15.46 0.99
N ALA A 490 -10.48 14.93 -0.19
CA ALA A 490 -11.17 15.66 -1.25
C ALA A 490 -12.56 16.16 -0.81
N ALA A 491 -13.31 15.33 -0.07
CA ALA A 491 -14.59 15.71 0.52
C ALA A 491 -14.44 16.83 1.54
N TRP A 492 -13.46 16.70 2.45
CA TRP A 492 -13.23 17.70 3.49
C TRP A 492 -12.76 19.05 2.93
N LEU A 493 -11.90 19.04 1.90
CA LEU A 493 -11.52 20.26 1.18
C LEU A 493 -12.73 20.92 0.54
N THR A 494 -13.60 20.13 -0.09
CA THR A 494 -14.85 20.63 -0.69
C THR A 494 -15.74 21.28 0.36
N PHE A 495 -16.02 20.64 1.49
CA PHE A 495 -16.85 21.24 2.54
C PHE A 495 -16.25 22.53 3.10
N THR A 496 -14.93 22.60 3.21
CA THR A 496 -14.25 23.83 3.64
C THR A 496 -14.48 24.94 2.64
N GLU A 497 -14.25 24.67 1.36
CA GLU A 497 -14.38 25.65 0.30
C GLU A 497 -15.84 26.12 0.14
N LEU A 498 -16.81 25.21 0.20
CA LEU A 498 -18.24 25.56 0.20
C LEU A 498 -18.62 26.45 1.38
N SER A 499 -18.01 26.22 2.55
CA SER A 499 -18.22 27.06 3.73
C SER A 499 -17.57 28.44 3.58
N THR A 500 -16.30 28.50 3.17
CA THR A 500 -15.52 29.75 3.17
C THR A 500 -15.81 30.63 1.96
N THR A 501 -15.90 30.03 0.78
CA THR A 501 -16.02 30.75 -0.50
C THR A 501 -17.48 31.00 -0.83
N TYR A 502 -18.34 29.99 -0.66
CA TYR A 502 -19.75 30.06 -1.03
C TYR A 502 -20.70 30.33 0.14
N LYS A 503 -20.15 30.49 1.36
CA LYS A 503 -20.91 30.80 2.59
C LYS A 503 -22.04 29.81 2.89
N MET A 504 -21.91 28.57 2.43
CA MET A 504 -22.88 27.52 2.72
C MET A 504 -22.70 27.03 4.17
N ASN A 505 -23.78 26.71 4.86
CA ASN A 505 -23.69 26.11 6.19
C ASN A 505 -23.19 24.66 6.06
N MET A 506 -21.94 24.43 6.47
CA MET A 506 -21.25 23.14 6.45
C MET A 506 -20.81 22.70 7.85
N ALA A 507 -21.44 23.24 8.91
CA ALA A 507 -20.99 23.02 10.29
C ALA A 507 -21.00 21.52 10.66
N THR A 508 -22.05 20.80 10.27
CA THR A 508 -22.20 19.36 10.51
C THR A 508 -21.12 18.56 9.81
N GLU A 509 -20.91 18.82 8.51
CA GLU A 509 -19.89 18.18 7.68
C GLU A 509 -18.48 18.40 8.24
N LEU A 510 -18.13 19.65 8.56
CA LEU A 510 -16.81 20.01 9.06
C LEU A 510 -16.54 19.45 10.46
N GLN A 511 -17.55 19.45 11.34
CA GLN A 511 -17.45 18.81 12.65
C GLN A 511 -17.23 17.30 12.52
N TRP A 512 -18.00 16.65 11.64
CA TRP A 512 -17.85 15.22 11.37
C TRP A 512 -16.46 14.90 10.80
N CYS A 513 -15.98 15.65 9.81
CA CYS A 513 -14.64 15.46 9.25
C CYS A 513 -13.54 15.63 10.32
N THR A 514 -13.69 16.60 11.22
CA THR A 514 -12.75 16.81 12.33
C THR A 514 -12.72 15.60 13.27
N ALA A 515 -13.89 15.12 13.72
CA ALA A 515 -13.99 13.94 14.57
C ALA A 515 -13.45 12.67 13.87
N THR A 516 -13.78 12.49 12.61
CA THR A 516 -13.32 11.38 11.77
C THR A 516 -11.80 11.40 11.57
N SER A 517 -11.19 12.57 11.39
CA SER A 517 -9.74 12.73 11.31
C SER A 517 -9.03 12.22 12.57
N GLU A 518 -9.57 12.52 13.76
CA GLU A 518 -9.02 11.99 15.02
C GLU A 518 -9.18 10.47 15.12
N ARG A 519 -10.30 9.91 14.66
CA ARG A 519 -10.48 8.44 14.59
C ARG A 519 -9.46 7.80 13.67
N ILE A 520 -9.23 8.35 12.48
CA ILE A 520 -8.21 7.85 11.54
C ILE A 520 -6.83 7.90 12.19
N LYS A 521 -6.47 9.02 12.83
CA LYS A 521 -5.20 9.14 13.55
C LYS A 521 -5.02 8.14 14.68
N ALA A 522 -6.09 7.82 15.40
CA ALA A 522 -6.08 6.80 16.45
C ALA A 522 -5.72 5.41 15.90
N THR A 523 -6.02 5.12 14.62
CA THR A 523 -5.58 3.88 13.95
C THR A 523 -4.09 3.90 13.53
N GLY A 524 -3.40 5.00 13.78
CA GLY A 524 -2.01 5.21 13.38
C GLY A 524 -1.83 5.67 11.93
N LEU A 525 -2.91 5.83 11.16
CA LEU A 525 -2.84 6.34 9.79
C LEU A 525 -2.74 7.88 9.77
N PRO A 526 -1.85 8.44 8.94
CA PRO A 526 -1.74 9.89 8.81
C PRO A 526 -2.84 10.47 7.90
N VAL A 527 -3.44 11.60 8.29
CA VAL A 527 -4.47 12.32 7.50
C VAL A 527 -3.80 13.35 6.59
N PHE A 528 -4.16 13.40 5.30
CA PHE A 528 -3.50 14.23 4.28
C PHE A 528 -3.50 15.73 4.62
N ARG A 529 -4.64 16.29 5.05
CA ARG A 529 -4.78 17.70 5.41
C ARG A 529 -3.87 18.22 6.53
N GLN A 530 -3.39 17.36 7.45
CA GLN A 530 -2.52 17.80 8.54
C GLN A 530 -1.06 17.98 8.13
N ARG A 531 -0.74 17.87 6.83
CA ARG A 531 0.55 18.29 6.27
C ARG A 531 0.61 19.82 6.19
N GLY A 532 0.71 20.46 7.37
CA GLY A 532 1.04 21.88 7.54
C GLY A 532 2.54 22.11 7.56
#